data_AF-A0A4R8CMJ5-F1
#
_entry.id   AF-A0A4R8CMJ5-F1
#
_cell.length_a   1.000
_cell.length_b   1.000
_cell.length_c   1.000
_cell.angle_alpha   90.00
_cell.angle_beta   90.00
_cell.angle_gamma   90.00
#
_symmetry.space_group_name_H-M   'P 1'
#
loop_
_entity.id
_entity.type
_entity.pdbx_description
1 polymer ?
#
loop_
_entity_poly.entity_id
_entity_poly.type
_entity_poly.pdbx_seq_one_letter_code
_entity_poly.pdbx_strand_id
1 'polypeptide(L)'
;MSTVENPHAGKGSSVLLDIGGDIGALVVTLPAVLEGEEIELRPGDFASTHAGRHAHGHGHGHSHALPHVAVVPRPSPDGEIVHSAVFFEVPQGNYELYVRPDGPVQLTVDVTGGVVTEADWPQ
;
A
#
# COMPACT_ATOMS: atom_id res chain seq x y z
N MET A 1 25.07 4.65 2.51
CA MET A 1 24.18 4.77 1.32
C MET A 1 22.84 5.23 1.85
N SER A 2 22.46 6.46 1.54
CA SER A 2 21.29 7.14 2.10
C SER A 2 20.01 6.45 1.60
N THR A 3 19.26 5.83 2.49
CA THR A 3 17.89 5.39 2.20
C THR A 3 17.07 6.64 1.98
N VAL A 4 16.77 6.93 0.72
CA VAL A 4 15.81 7.96 0.34
C VAL A 4 14.44 7.41 0.76
N GLU A 5 14.05 7.67 2.00
CA GLU A 5 12.63 7.87 2.30
C GLU A 5 12.15 8.90 1.27
N ASN A 6 11.16 8.54 0.46
CA ASN A 6 10.59 9.46 -0.52
C ASN A 6 9.31 10.05 0.10
N PRO A 7 9.38 11.12 0.92
CA PRO A 7 8.22 11.75 1.55
C PRO A 7 7.23 12.37 0.54
N HIS A 8 7.55 12.27 -0.76
CA HIS A 8 6.76 12.74 -1.89
C HIS A 8 6.25 11.61 -2.80
N ALA A 9 6.47 10.33 -2.46
CA ALA A 9 5.84 9.23 -3.17
C ALA A 9 4.32 9.42 -3.13
N GLY A 10 3.68 9.51 -4.31
CA GLY A 10 2.25 9.76 -4.44
C GLY A 10 1.79 11.22 -4.35
N LYS A 11 2.65 12.20 -4.05
CA LYS A 11 2.28 13.64 -3.95
C LYS A 11 2.47 14.47 -5.24
N GLY A 12 2.95 13.84 -6.31
CA GLY A 12 3.06 14.48 -7.64
C GLY A 12 1.75 14.44 -8.43
N SER A 13 1.59 15.35 -9.39
CA SER A 13 0.48 15.36 -10.37
C SER A 13 0.41 14.07 -11.22
N SER A 14 1.45 13.25 -11.19
CA SER A 14 1.51 11.93 -11.81
C SER A 14 2.29 10.98 -10.89
N VAL A 15 1.90 9.71 -10.90
CA VAL A 15 2.62 8.62 -10.25
C VAL A 15 3.14 7.72 -11.37
N LEU A 16 4.44 7.41 -11.33
CA LEU A 16 5.02 6.40 -12.21
C LEU A 16 4.79 5.04 -11.58
N LEU A 17 4.22 4.12 -12.35
CA LEU A 17 4.00 2.74 -11.95
C LEU A 17 5.08 1.89 -12.62
N ASP A 18 5.85 1.17 -11.82
CA ASP A 18 6.82 0.19 -12.32
C ASP A 18 6.17 -1.19 -12.21
N ILE A 19 5.57 -1.63 -13.30
CA ILE A 19 4.77 -2.85 -13.37
C ILE A 19 5.43 -3.80 -14.36
N GLY A 20 5.65 -5.05 -13.95
CA GLY A 20 6.21 -6.09 -14.82
C GLY A 20 6.43 -7.41 -14.10
N GLY A 21 6.32 -8.52 -14.84
CA GLY A 21 6.49 -9.86 -14.26
C GLY A 21 5.46 -10.14 -13.17
N ASP A 22 5.92 -10.38 -11.96
CA ASP A 22 5.12 -10.60 -10.75
C ASP A 22 4.83 -9.31 -9.97
N ILE A 23 5.22 -8.14 -10.47
CA ILE A 23 4.95 -6.84 -9.83
C ILE A 23 3.72 -6.18 -10.47
N GLY A 24 2.73 -5.87 -9.65
CA GLY A 24 1.53 -5.09 -9.96
C GLY A 24 1.53 -3.71 -9.28
N ALA A 25 0.42 -3.00 -9.39
CA ALA A 25 0.14 -1.79 -8.62
C ALA A 25 -1.25 -1.89 -7.99
N LEU A 26 -1.48 -1.16 -6.89
CA LEU A 26 -2.77 -1.08 -6.22
C LEU A 26 -3.19 0.38 -6.06
N VAL A 27 -4.36 0.73 -6.60
CA VAL A 27 -5.01 2.02 -6.39
C VAL A 27 -6.26 1.77 -5.56
N VAL A 28 -6.35 2.44 -4.42
CA VAL A 28 -7.51 2.35 -3.54
C VAL A 28 -8.20 3.70 -3.52
N THR A 29 -9.50 3.73 -3.79
CA THR A 29 -10.36 4.91 -3.58
C THR A 29 -10.88 4.90 -2.15
N LEU A 30 -10.74 6.02 -1.44
CA LEU A 30 -11.10 6.13 -0.02
C LEU A 30 -12.06 7.29 0.25
N PRO A 31 -12.84 7.25 1.34
CA PRO A 31 -13.59 8.39 1.83
C PRO A 31 -12.70 9.60 2.15
N ALA A 32 -13.19 10.81 1.86
CA ALA A 32 -12.50 12.07 2.14
C ALA A 32 -12.17 12.29 3.63
N VAL A 33 -12.91 11.65 4.54
CA VAL A 33 -12.63 11.73 5.99
C VAL A 33 -11.29 11.09 6.37
N LEU A 34 -10.74 10.23 5.52
CA LEU A 34 -9.43 9.62 5.71
C LEU A 34 -8.30 10.43 5.05
N GLU A 35 -8.57 11.63 4.54
CA GLU A 35 -7.53 12.49 3.96
C GLU A 35 -6.37 12.70 4.96
N GLY A 36 -5.14 12.42 4.51
CA GLY A 36 -3.94 12.53 5.32
C GLY A 36 -3.67 11.32 6.23
N GLU A 37 -4.65 10.44 6.45
CA GLU A 37 -4.42 9.16 7.13
C GLU A 37 -3.56 8.23 6.27
N GLU A 38 -2.82 7.34 6.93
CA GLU A 38 -1.98 6.37 6.25
C GLU A 38 -2.63 4.99 6.22
N ILE A 39 -2.66 4.40 5.03
CA ILE A 39 -3.13 3.04 4.80
C ILE A 39 -1.91 2.13 4.71
N GLU A 40 -1.86 1.11 5.56
CA GLU A 40 -0.80 0.10 5.55
C GLU A 40 -1.26 -1.14 4.80
N LEU A 41 -0.36 -1.72 4.01
CA LEU A 41 -0.58 -2.90 3.19
C LEU A 41 0.18 -4.07 3.80
N ARG A 42 -0.56 -5.07 4.27
CA ARG A 42 -0.02 -6.27 4.92
C ARG A 42 -0.26 -7.49 4.05
N PRO A 43 0.74 -8.36 3.82
CA PRO A 43 0.49 -9.66 3.18
C PRO A 43 -0.54 -10.48 3.98
N GLY A 44 -1.50 -11.13 3.32
CA GLY A 44 -2.54 -11.92 4.00
C GLY A 44 -1.99 -13.09 4.84
N ASP A 45 -0.77 -13.54 4.54
CA ASP A 45 -0.05 -14.60 5.27
C ASP A 45 0.94 -14.05 6.32
N PHE A 46 0.90 -12.75 6.62
CA PHE A 46 1.87 -12.08 7.50
C PHE A 46 1.91 -12.68 8.92
N ALA A 47 0.74 -13.03 9.48
CA ALA A 47 0.68 -13.66 10.80
C ALA A 47 1.39 -15.03 10.84
N SER A 48 1.26 -15.82 9.78
CA SER A 48 1.90 -17.13 9.64
C SER A 48 3.40 -17.05 9.35
N THR A 49 3.85 -16.06 8.58
CA THR A 49 5.26 -15.89 8.23
C THR A 49 6.09 -15.34 9.39
N HIS A 50 5.50 -14.55 10.30
CA HIS A 50 6.19 -14.11 11.50
C HIS A 50 6.34 -15.20 12.57
N ALA A 51 5.42 -16.18 12.62
CA ALA A 51 5.54 -17.34 13.52
C ALA A 51 6.65 -18.34 13.09
N GLY A 52 7.10 -18.30 11.83
CA GLY A 52 8.07 -19.26 11.27
C GLY A 52 9.52 -18.78 11.19
N ARG A 53 9.83 -17.51 11.47
CA ARG A 53 11.19 -16.95 11.36
C ARG A 53 11.91 -16.85 12.70
N HIS A 54 12.10 -17.99 13.37
CA HIS A 54 13.11 -18.17 14.40
C HIS A 54 14.24 -19.09 13.89
N ALA A 55 14.91 -18.71 12.80
CA ALA A 55 16.09 -19.44 12.34
C ALA A 55 17.08 -18.51 11.62
N HIS A 56 18.13 -18.15 12.37
CA HIS A 56 19.48 -17.78 11.94
C HIS A 56 19.68 -16.60 10.98
N GLY A 57 19.99 -15.42 11.55
CA GLY A 57 20.67 -14.35 10.80
C GLY A 57 20.80 -13.07 11.63
N HIS A 58 22.03 -12.71 12.00
CA HIS A 58 22.35 -11.44 12.66
C HIS A 58 21.89 -10.24 11.79
N GLY A 59 20.96 -9.43 12.30
CA GLY A 59 20.51 -8.19 11.65
C GLY A 59 19.64 -7.38 12.60
N HIS A 60 19.89 -6.08 12.67
CA HIS A 60 19.31 -5.16 13.65
C HIS A 60 17.78 -5.17 13.67
N GLY A 61 17.20 -5.10 14.87
CA GLY A 61 15.75 -5.03 15.10
C GLY A 61 15.13 -3.78 14.49
N HIS A 62 14.70 -3.89 13.24
CA HIS A 62 13.68 -3.03 12.66
C HIS A 62 12.43 -3.88 12.61
N SER A 63 11.41 -3.52 13.39
CA SER A 63 10.03 -3.91 13.09
C SER A 63 9.85 -3.71 11.59
N HIS A 64 9.58 -4.78 10.83
CA HIS A 64 9.46 -4.72 9.38
C HIS A 64 8.36 -3.71 9.04
N ALA A 65 8.74 -2.48 8.70
CA ALA A 65 7.78 -1.44 8.36
C ALA A 65 7.07 -1.88 7.09
N LEU A 66 5.79 -2.20 7.22
CA LEU A 66 4.97 -2.57 6.08
C LEU A 66 4.81 -1.36 5.15
N PRO A 67 4.68 -1.56 3.83
CA PRO A 67 4.39 -0.49 2.90
C PRO A 67 3.15 0.28 3.35
N HIS A 68 3.23 1.60 3.36
CA HIS A 68 2.10 2.46 3.68
C HIS A 68 2.09 3.68 2.78
N VAL A 69 0.87 4.18 2.52
CA VAL A 69 0.65 5.33 1.66
C VAL A 69 -0.43 6.21 2.28
N ALA A 70 -0.18 7.52 2.32
CA ALA A 70 -1.17 8.49 2.77
C ALA A 70 -2.31 8.63 1.75
N VAL A 71 -3.53 8.84 2.24
CA VAL A 71 -4.67 9.19 1.40
C VAL A 71 -4.51 10.63 0.92
N VAL A 72 -4.51 10.83 -0.40
CA VAL A 72 -4.31 12.14 -1.02
C VAL A 72 -5.48 12.46 -1.96
N PRO A 73 -6.01 13.71 -1.93
CA PRO A 73 -7.00 14.16 -2.91
C PRO A 73 -6.36 14.29 -4.30
N ARG A 74 -7.02 13.74 -5.32
CA ARG A 74 -6.60 13.83 -6.72
C ARG A 74 -7.77 14.29 -7.60
N PRO A 75 -7.56 15.26 -8.50
CA PRO A 75 -8.58 15.60 -9.49
C PRO A 75 -8.72 14.46 -10.53
N SER A 76 -9.94 14.01 -10.77
CA SER A 76 -10.29 13.12 -11.86
C SER A 76 -10.32 13.87 -13.19
N PRO A 77 -10.31 13.16 -14.34
CA PRO A 77 -10.48 13.79 -15.66
C PRO A 77 -11.77 14.63 -15.78
N ASP A 78 -12.80 14.28 -15.02
CA ASP A 78 -14.09 14.98 -14.99
C ASP A 78 -14.10 16.17 -14.01
N GLY A 79 -13.00 16.42 -13.31
CA GLY A 79 -12.83 17.52 -12.36
C GLY A 79 -13.32 17.24 -10.93
N GLU A 80 -13.79 16.01 -10.66
CA GLU A 80 -14.16 15.57 -9.32
C GLU A 80 -12.91 15.28 -8.48
N ILE A 81 -12.94 15.57 -7.18
CA ILE A 81 -11.84 15.21 -6.28
C ILE A 81 -12.07 13.79 -5.77
N VAL A 82 -11.14 12.89 -6.11
CA VAL A 82 -11.10 11.51 -5.65
C VAL A 82 -9.96 11.35 -4.65
N HIS A 83 -10.28 10.92 -3.43
CA HIS A 83 -9.29 10.59 -2.41
C HIS A 83 -8.78 9.18 -2.66
N SER A 84 -7.45 9.03 -2.77
CA SER A 84 -6.86 7.75 -3.11
C SER A 84 -5.52 7.50 -2.42
N ALA A 85 -5.24 6.22 -2.16
CA ALA A 85 -3.93 5.70 -1.79
C ALA A 85 -3.40 4.85 -2.96
N VAL A 86 -2.14 5.08 -3.37
CA VAL A 86 -1.53 4.43 -4.54
C VAL A 86 -0.26 3.70 -4.13
N PHE A 87 -0.30 2.37 -4.15
CA PHE A 87 0.86 1.51 -4.00
C PHE A 87 1.41 1.21 -5.41
N PHE A 88 2.54 1.80 -5.73
CA PHE A 88 3.07 1.85 -7.11
C PHE A 88 3.87 0.61 -7.52
N GLU A 89 4.26 -0.22 -6.56
CA GLU A 89 5.06 -1.43 -6.74
C GLU A 89 4.63 -2.45 -5.69
N VAL A 90 3.80 -3.41 -6.09
CA VAL A 90 3.23 -4.43 -5.19
C VAL A 90 3.46 -5.82 -5.78
N PRO A 91 4.20 -6.70 -5.11
CA PRO A 91 4.31 -8.09 -5.54
C PRO A 91 2.95 -8.76 -5.67
N GLN A 92 2.82 -9.69 -6.60
CA GLN A 92 1.61 -10.48 -6.77
C GLN A 92 1.31 -11.25 -5.48
N GLY A 93 0.07 -11.18 -5.02
CA GLY A 93 -0.34 -11.84 -3.79
C GLY A 93 -1.65 -11.32 -3.22
N ASN A 94 -2.05 -11.92 -2.10
CA ASN A 94 -3.19 -11.48 -1.31
C ASN A 94 -2.74 -10.52 -0.21
N TYR A 95 -3.45 -9.42 -0.05
CA TYR A 95 -3.14 -8.38 0.91
C TYR A 95 -4.34 -7.93 1.70
N GLU A 96 -4.07 -7.51 2.93
CA GLU A 96 -4.98 -6.89 3.87
C GLU A 96 -4.58 -5.43 4.06
N LEU A 97 -5.56 -4.53 4.08
CA LEU A 97 -5.36 -3.11 4.29
C LEU A 97 -6.10 -2.63 5.55
N TYR A 98 -5.44 -1.74 6.28
CA TYR A 98 -5.99 -1.07 7.46
C TYR A 98 -5.41 0.34 7.60
N VAL A 99 -6.09 1.16 8.40
CA VAL A 99 -5.58 2.48 8.79
C VAL A 99 -4.50 2.29 9.85
N ARG A 100 -3.34 2.90 9.66
CA ARG A 100 -2.23 2.88 10.62
C ARG A 100 -2.59 3.54 11.95
N PRO A 101 -1.88 3.20 13.04
CA PRO A 101 -0.82 2.18 13.13
C PRO A 101 -1.33 0.74 13.31
N ASP A 102 -2.57 0.58 13.79
CA ASP A 102 -3.06 -0.68 14.35
C ASP A 102 -4.60 -0.83 14.27
N GLY A 103 -5.18 -0.47 13.12
CA GLY A 103 -6.60 -0.64 12.83
C GLY A 103 -7.04 -2.08 12.49
N PRO A 104 -8.36 -2.37 12.51
CA PRO A 104 -8.88 -3.62 11.97
C PRO A 104 -8.63 -3.67 10.45
N VAL A 105 -8.48 -4.88 9.91
CA VAL A 105 -8.49 -5.09 8.45
C VAL A 105 -9.84 -4.65 7.92
N GLN A 106 -9.81 -3.68 7.00
CA GLN A 106 -11.01 -3.14 6.37
C GLN A 106 -11.18 -3.67 4.95
N LEU A 107 -10.07 -3.93 4.25
CA LEU A 107 -10.11 -4.34 2.86
C LEU A 107 -9.13 -5.47 2.61
N THR A 108 -9.54 -6.47 1.84
CA THR A 108 -8.69 -7.54 1.33
C THR A 108 -8.68 -7.47 -0.19
N VAL A 109 -7.50 -7.53 -0.79
CA VAL A 109 -7.32 -7.46 -2.24
C VAL A 109 -6.34 -8.52 -2.73
N ASP A 110 -6.56 -9.00 -3.96
CA ASP A 110 -5.60 -9.82 -4.69
C ASP A 110 -4.92 -8.95 -5.76
N VAL A 111 -3.61 -8.78 -5.63
CA VAL A 111 -2.79 -8.05 -6.61
C VAL A 111 -2.24 -9.04 -7.63
N THR A 112 -2.42 -8.73 -8.91
CA THR A 112 -1.88 -9.52 -10.03
C THR A 112 -0.68 -8.80 -10.64
N GLY A 113 0.41 -9.53 -10.88
CA GLY A 113 1.58 -8.97 -11.55
C GLY A 113 1.25 -8.49 -12.97
N GLY A 114 1.87 -7.39 -13.43
CA GLY A 114 1.55 -6.83 -14.74
C GLY A 114 0.28 -5.98 -14.80
N VAL A 115 -0.45 -5.83 -13.68
CA VAL A 115 -1.80 -5.22 -13.66
C VAL A 115 -1.91 -4.14 -12.58
N VAL A 116 -2.71 -3.12 -12.86
CA VAL A 116 -3.22 -2.18 -11.85
C VAL A 116 -4.48 -2.77 -11.25
N THR A 117 -4.43 -3.17 -9.99
CA THR A 117 -5.61 -3.53 -9.21
C THR A 117 -6.24 -2.25 -8.67
N GLU A 118 -7.54 -2.08 -8.92
CA GLU A 118 -8.35 -0.98 -8.37
C GLU A 118 -9.30 -1.56 -7.31
N ALA A 119 -9.48 -0.85 -6.20
CA ALA A 119 -10.39 -1.25 -5.14
C ALA A 119 -11.02 -0.04 -4.43
N ASP A 120 -12.24 -0.22 -3.93
CA ASP A 120 -12.95 0.79 -3.14
C ASP A 120 -12.88 0.43 -1.65
N TRP A 121 -12.55 1.41 -0.83
CA TRP A 121 -12.59 1.26 0.62
C TRP A 121 -14.04 1.17 1.12
N PRO A 122 -14.38 0.23 2.01
CA PRO A 122 -15.72 0.14 2.58
C PRO A 122 -16.12 1.42 3.32
N GLN A 123 -17.38 1.83 3.18
CA GLN A 123 -17.96 2.98 3.88
C GLN A 123 -18.50 2.63 5.27
#